data_AF-A0AAW2TCX3-F1
#
_entry.id   AF-A0AAW2TCX3-F1
#
_cell.length_a   1.000
_cell.length_b   1.000
_cell.length_c   1.000
_cell.angle_alpha   90.00
_cell.angle_beta   90.00
_cell.angle_gamma   90.00
#
_symmetry.space_group_name_H-M   'P 1'
#
loop_
_entity.id
_entity.type
_entity.pdbx_description
1 polymer ?
#
loop_
_entity_poly.entity_id
_entity_poly.type
_entity_poly.pdbx_seq_one_letter_code
_entity_poly.pdbx_strand_id
1 'polypeptide(L)'
;MVTRRGIEANPLKIKAILDMKAPTCVNEVQRLIGRIAALSRFISKAAEKSLPFFKVLRKAKPFEWDAPCQQAFEELKSYLAGLPLLVKPSSGDTLYLYLSATSQAISSVLIREEEEK
;
A
#
# COMPACT_ATOMS: atom_id res chain seq x y z
N MET A 1 6.97 -12.29 5.59
CA MET A 1 7.54 -13.54 6.13
C MET A 1 6.39 -14.52 6.29
N VAL A 2 6.63 -15.81 6.10
CA VAL A 2 5.58 -16.84 6.30
C VAL A 2 5.72 -17.38 7.72
N THR A 3 4.66 -17.26 8.50
CA THR A 3 4.54 -17.74 9.87
C THR A 3 3.41 -18.76 9.98
N ARG A 4 3.30 -19.47 11.11
CA ARG A 4 2.15 -20.36 11.36
C ARG A 4 0.81 -19.61 11.39
N ARG A 5 0.84 -18.32 11.72
CA ARG A 5 -0.35 -17.46 11.79
C ARG A 5 -0.75 -16.90 10.42
N GLY A 6 0.16 -16.88 9.45
CA GLY A 6 -0.08 -16.42 8.08
C GLY A 6 1.13 -15.74 7.45
N ILE A 7 0.91 -14.72 6.63
CA ILE A 7 1.92 -13.99 5.86
C ILE A 7 2.00 -12.56 6.39
N GLU A 8 3.16 -12.21 6.92
CA GLU A 8 3.46 -10.87 7.39
C GLU A 8 4.17 -10.06 6.31
N ALA A 9 3.93 -8.76 6.27
CA ALA A 9 4.73 -7.85 5.48
C ALA A 9 6.19 -7.85 6.00
N ASN A 10 7.16 -7.61 5.12
CA ASN A 10 8.56 -7.60 5.55
C ASN A 10 8.82 -6.36 6.42
N PRO A 11 9.23 -6.52 7.69
CA PRO A 11 9.39 -5.40 8.62
C PRO A 11 10.46 -4.41 8.16
N LEU A 12 11.49 -4.87 7.44
CA LEU A 12 12.51 -3.97 6.86
C LEU A 12 11.93 -3.09 5.75
N LYS A 13 11.01 -3.63 4.94
CA LYS A 13 10.34 -2.85 3.87
C LYS A 13 9.36 -1.84 4.46
N ILE A 14 8.65 -2.20 5.53
CA ILE A 14 7.79 -1.29 6.27
C ILE A 14 8.62 -0.16 6.88
N LYS A 15 9.65 -0.54 7.66
CA LYS A 15 10.55 0.41 8.32
C LYS A 15 11.19 1.38 7.34
N ALA A 16 11.58 0.92 6.16
CA ALA A 16 12.11 1.79 5.11
C ALA A 16 11.16 2.92 4.69
N ILE A 17 9.83 2.71 4.74
CA ILE A 17 8.84 3.77 4.46
C ILE A 17 8.59 4.62 5.72
N LEU A 18 8.46 4.01 6.90
CA LEU A 18 8.22 4.73 8.16
C LEU A 18 9.34 5.74 8.47
N ASP A 19 10.58 5.32 8.30
CA ASP A 19 11.78 6.13 8.56
C ASP A 19 12.08 7.13 7.43
N MET A 20 11.35 7.06 6.31
CA MET A 20 11.57 7.94 5.17
C MET A 20 11.09 9.37 5.48
N LYS A 21 11.91 10.38 5.19
CA LYS A 21 11.47 11.78 5.20
C LYS A 21 10.58 12.07 3.99
N ALA A 22 9.78 13.13 4.06
CA ALA A 22 8.99 13.57 2.91
C ALA A 22 9.89 13.72 1.66
N PRO A 23 9.53 13.14 0.52
CA PRO A 23 10.29 13.28 -0.72
C PRO A 23 10.49 14.74 -1.10
N THR A 24 11.70 15.06 -1.54
CA THR A 24 12.13 16.41 -1.95
C THR A 24 12.46 16.48 -3.44
N CYS A 25 12.45 15.35 -4.14
CA CYS A 25 12.66 15.28 -5.58
C CYS A 25 11.92 14.09 -6.22
N VAL A 26 11.80 14.13 -7.55
CA VAL A 26 11.13 13.08 -8.35
C VAL A 26 11.73 11.69 -8.10
N ASN A 27 13.06 11.59 -7.97
CA ASN A 27 13.73 10.32 -7.72
C ASN A 27 13.33 9.71 -6.37
N GLU A 28 13.10 10.52 -5.34
CA GLU A 28 12.62 10.06 -4.04
C GLU A 28 11.16 9.61 -4.10
N VAL A 29 10.33 10.27 -4.90
CA VAL A 29 8.95 9.83 -5.16
C VAL A 29 8.92 8.48 -5.89
N GLN A 30 9.77 8.30 -6.90
CA GLN A 30 9.90 7.00 -7.58
C GLN A 30 10.34 5.89 -6.61
N ARG A 31 11.27 6.18 -5.70
CA ARG A 31 11.67 5.25 -4.63
C ARG A 31 10.52 4.92 -3.70
N LEU A 32 9.71 5.91 -3.30
CA LEU A 32 8.52 5.71 -2.47
C LEU A 32 7.52 4.79 -3.19
N ILE A 33 7.20 5.06 -4.46
CA ILE A 33 6.29 4.22 -5.25
C ILE A 33 6.82 2.79 -5.40
N GLY A 34 8.13 2.62 -5.64
CA GLY A 34 8.75 1.29 -5.69
C GLY A 34 8.62 0.53 -4.36
N ARG A 35 8.78 1.22 -3.22
CA ARG A 35 8.60 0.63 -1.89
C ARG A 35 7.14 0.26 -1.63
N ILE A 36 6.19 1.10 -2.03
CA ILE A 36 4.74 0.80 -1.95
C ILE A 36 4.40 -0.41 -2.82
N ALA A 37 4.90 -0.47 -4.06
CA ALA A 37 4.66 -1.59 -4.96
C ALA A 37 5.16 -2.92 -4.37
N ALA A 38 6.30 -2.91 -3.67
CA ALA A 38 6.82 -4.09 -2.99
C ALA A 38 5.93 -4.58 -1.81
N LEU A 39 5.03 -3.73 -1.32
CA LEU A 39 4.08 -3.99 -0.24
C LEU A 39 2.62 -4.00 -0.72
N SER A 40 2.35 -3.89 -2.02
CA SER A 40 1.00 -3.67 -2.57
C SER A 40 -0.04 -4.68 -2.10
N ARG A 41 0.34 -5.96 -1.97
CA ARG A 41 -0.53 -7.04 -1.47
C ARG A 41 -1.05 -6.83 -0.04
N PHE A 42 -0.37 -5.98 0.75
CA PHE A 42 -0.71 -5.68 2.14
C PHE A 42 -1.42 -4.33 2.29
N ILE A 43 -1.48 -3.53 1.22
CA ILE A 43 -2.03 -2.18 1.26
C ILE A 43 -3.36 -2.20 0.53
N SER A 44 -4.46 -2.12 1.29
CA SER A 44 -5.78 -1.99 0.70
C SER A 44 -5.86 -0.71 -0.14
N LYS A 45 -6.41 -0.84 -1.34
CA LYS A 45 -6.55 0.26 -2.31
C LYS A 45 -5.24 1.00 -2.60
N ALA A 46 -4.12 0.28 -2.69
CA ALA A 46 -2.78 0.83 -2.87
C ALA A 46 -2.68 1.82 -4.06
N ALA A 47 -3.34 1.50 -5.18
CA ALA A 47 -3.35 2.36 -6.37
C ALA A 47 -4.00 3.72 -6.07
N GLU A 48 -5.16 3.71 -5.42
CA GLU A 48 -5.90 4.92 -5.05
C GLU A 48 -5.11 5.77 -4.04
N LYS A 49 -4.57 5.14 -2.99
CA LYS A 49 -3.72 5.79 -1.98
C LYS A 49 -2.45 6.40 -2.56
N SER A 50 -1.98 5.89 -3.70
CA SER A 50 -0.76 6.37 -4.37
C SER A 50 -1.03 7.45 -5.42
N LEU A 51 -2.29 7.79 -5.71
CA LEU A 51 -2.65 8.78 -6.73
C LEU A 51 -1.96 10.14 -6.55
N PRO A 52 -1.84 10.71 -5.33
CA PRO A 52 -1.11 11.97 -5.13
C PRO A 52 0.35 11.88 -5.60
N PHE A 53 1.04 10.78 -5.29
CA PHE A 53 2.43 10.57 -5.70
C PHE A 53 2.59 10.43 -7.22
N PHE A 54 1.65 9.76 -7.89
CA PHE A 54 1.64 9.66 -9.35
C PHE A 54 1.41 11.01 -10.02
N LYS A 55 0.63 11.92 -9.42
CA LYS A 55 0.44 13.28 -9.95
C LYS A 55 1.77 14.06 -9.96
N VAL A 56 2.60 13.91 -8.92
CA VAL A 56 3.93 14.53 -8.87
C VAL A 56 4.81 14.05 -10.02
N LEU A 57 4.75 12.76 -10.38
CA LEU A 57 5.51 12.21 -11.49
C LEU A 57 5.02 12.66 -12.88
N ARG A 58 3.75 13.05 -13.01
CA ARG A 58 3.15 13.49 -14.29
C ARG A 58 3.36 14.97 -14.59
N LYS A 59 3.63 15.80 -13.58
CA LYS A 59 3.87 17.24 -13.77
C LYS A 59 5.19 17.45 -14.53
N ALA A 60 5.14 18.23 -15.61
CA ALA A 60 6.29 18.45 -16.49
C ALA A 60 7.34 19.43 -15.94
N LYS A 61 7.03 20.25 -14.91
CA LYS A 61 7.88 21.29 -14.30
C LYS A 61 7.29 21.73 -12.93
N PRO A 62 8.03 22.52 -12.14
CA PRO A 62 9.04 22.05 -11.18
C PRO A 62 8.47 21.03 -10.18
N PHE A 63 9.35 20.28 -9.49
CA PHE A 63 8.93 19.37 -8.44
C PHE A 63 8.18 20.12 -7.35
N GLU A 64 7.00 19.63 -7.00
CA GLU A 64 6.17 20.19 -5.94
C GLU A 64 5.62 19.04 -5.10
N TRP A 65 5.95 19.06 -3.81
CA TRP A 65 5.37 18.19 -2.80
C TRP A 65 4.30 18.97 -2.06
N ASP A 66 3.05 18.85 -2.53
CA ASP A 66 1.92 19.63 -2.04
C ASP A 66 1.29 19.02 -0.77
N ALA A 67 0.35 19.75 -0.17
CA ALA A 67 -0.35 19.29 1.04
C ALA A 67 -1.08 17.93 0.84
N PRO A 68 -1.77 17.67 -0.29
CA PRO A 68 -2.32 16.35 -0.58
C PRO A 68 -1.27 15.23 -0.60
N CYS A 69 -0.08 15.46 -1.16
CA CYS A 69 1.00 14.47 -1.12
C CYS A 69 1.49 14.23 0.30
N GLN A 70 1.67 15.29 1.09
CA GLN A 70 2.11 15.17 2.48
C GLN A 70 1.09 14.41 3.33
N GLN A 71 -0.19 14.73 3.19
CA GLN A 71 -1.27 14.03 3.89
C GLN A 71 -1.30 12.54 3.52
N ALA A 72 -1.29 12.22 2.22
CA ALA A 72 -1.31 10.83 1.78
C ALA A 72 -0.08 10.03 2.25
N PHE A 73 1.08 10.69 2.38
CA PHE A 73 2.29 10.07 2.90
C PHE A 73 2.20 9.75 4.39
N GLU A 74 1.66 10.65 5.21
CA GLU A 74 1.44 10.38 6.64
C GLU A 74 0.34 9.34 6.87
N GLU A 75 -0.74 9.37 6.08
CA GLU A 75 -1.78 8.33 6.12
C GLU A 75 -1.23 6.96 5.74
N LEU A 76 -0.35 6.90 4.72
CA LEU A 76 0.34 5.67 4.35
C LEU A 76 1.21 5.16 5.50
N LYS A 77 1.99 6.03 6.16
CA LYS A 77 2.82 5.63 7.31
C LYS A 77 1.98 5.10 8.46
N SER A 78 0.91 5.81 8.83
CA SER A 78 -0.02 5.39 9.87
C SER A 78 -0.63 4.01 9.56
N TYR A 79 -1.08 3.82 8.32
CA TYR A 79 -1.59 2.53 7.85
C TYR A 79 -0.55 1.41 7.94
N LEU A 80 0.70 1.69 7.54
CA LEU A 80 1.78 0.70 7.58
C LEU A 80 2.21 0.33 9.01
N ALA A 81 2.05 1.25 9.97
CA ALA A 81 2.34 0.97 11.38
C ALA A 81 1.34 -0.04 12.00
N GLY A 82 0.11 -0.07 11.50
CA GLY A 82 -0.97 -0.96 11.94
C GLY A 82 -1.26 -2.13 10.99
N LEU A 83 -0.31 -2.50 10.13
CA LEU A 83 -0.54 -3.49 9.06
C LEU A 83 -1.06 -4.83 9.60
N PRO A 84 -2.21 -5.34 9.10
CA PRO A 84 -2.72 -6.64 9.51
C PRO A 84 -1.88 -7.78 8.93
N LEU A 85 -1.98 -8.94 9.59
CA LEU A 85 -1.38 -10.19 9.13
C LEU A 85 -2.30 -10.83 8.08
N LEU A 86 -1.77 -11.21 6.91
CA LEU A 86 -2.56 -11.89 5.89
C LEU A 86 -2.69 -13.37 6.21
N VAL A 87 -3.88 -13.93 6.09
CA VAL A 87 -4.08 -15.35 6.36
C VAL A 87 -3.67 -16.20 5.16
N LYS A 88 -3.05 -17.35 5.42
CA LYS A 88 -2.72 -18.30 4.36
C LYS A 88 -3.98 -19.08 3.97
N PRO A 89 -4.40 -19.07 2.70
CA PRO A 89 -5.50 -19.92 2.24
C PRO A 89 -5.07 -21.39 2.24
N SER A 90 -6.01 -22.28 2.56
CA SER A 90 -5.86 -23.73 2.50
C SER A 90 -6.52 -24.29 1.24
N SER A 91 -6.09 -25.47 0.81
CA SER A 91 -6.72 -26.16 -0.31
C SER A 91 -8.16 -26.50 0.06
N GLY A 92 -9.11 -26.11 -0.79
CA GLY A 92 -10.55 -26.30 -0.56
C GLY A 92 -11.26 -25.09 0.07
N ASP A 93 -10.53 -24.05 0.49
CA ASP A 93 -11.14 -22.81 0.99
C ASP A 93 -11.91 -22.09 -0.15
N THR A 94 -13.14 -21.67 0.13
CA THR A 94 -13.85 -20.71 -0.72
C THR A 94 -13.25 -19.32 -0.52
N LEU A 95 -12.78 -18.70 -1.60
CA LEU A 95 -12.21 -17.37 -1.58
C LEU A 95 -13.13 -16.38 -2.29
N TYR A 96 -13.31 -15.22 -1.68
CA TYR A 96 -14.15 -14.14 -2.17
C TYR A 96 -13.28 -13.01 -2.71
N LEU A 97 -13.57 -12.55 -3.93
CA LEU A 97 -12.90 -11.40 -4.53
C LEU A 97 -13.80 -10.17 -4.41
N TYR A 98 -13.35 -9.19 -3.62
CA TYR A 98 -14.01 -7.90 -3.54
C TYR A 98 -13.30 -6.92 -4.47
N LEU A 99 -14.09 -6.22 -5.27
CA LEU A 99 -13.63 -5.26 -6.24
C LEU A 99 -14.12 -3.86 -5.85
N SER A 100 -13.25 -2.87 -6.03
CA SER A 100 -13.60 -1.46 -5.91
C SER A 100 -13.02 -0.73 -7.10
N ALA A 101 -13.85 0.01 -7.83
CA ALA A 101 -13.45 0.77 -9.00
C ALA A 101 -13.91 2.21 -8.86
N THR A 102 -13.00 3.13 -9.14
CA THR A 102 -13.25 4.56 -9.28
C THR A 102 -12.83 4.99 -10.69
N SER A 103 -13.10 6.23 -11.09
CA SER A 103 -12.65 6.77 -12.37
C SER A 103 -11.11 6.83 -12.51
N GLN A 104 -10.36 6.66 -11.41
CA GLN A 104 -8.90 6.82 -11.39
C GLN A 104 -8.14 5.56 -10.98
N ALA A 105 -8.78 4.61 -10.30
CA ALA A 105 -8.12 3.41 -9.78
C ALA A 105 -9.08 2.22 -9.70
N ILE A 106 -8.52 1.02 -9.89
CA ILE A 106 -9.17 -0.25 -9.60
C ILE A 106 -8.39 -0.92 -8.49
N SER A 107 -9.09 -1.51 -7.53
CA SER A 107 -8.51 -2.26 -6.43
C SER A 107 -9.28 -3.55 -6.21
N SER A 108 -8.57 -4.58 -5.79
CA SER A 108 -9.16 -5.85 -5.41
C SER A 108 -8.57 -6.36 -4.11
N VAL A 109 -9.36 -7.10 -3.35
CA VAL A 109 -8.88 -7.87 -2.20
C VAL A 109 -9.49 -9.26 -2.24
N LEU A 110 -8.65 -10.26 -2.03
CA LEU A 110 -9.07 -11.65 -1.88
C LEU A 110 -9.22 -11.93 -0.38
N ILE A 111 -10.40 -12.40 0.02
CA ILE A 111 -10.73 -12.68 1.41
C ILE A 111 -11.23 -14.11 1.55
N ARG A 112 -11.01 -14.65 2.74
CA ARG A 112 -11.64 -15.88 3.20
C ARG A 112 -12.51 -15.49 4.40
N GLU A 113 -13.76 -15.88 4.38
CA GLU A 113 -14.62 -15.76 5.56
C GLU A 113 -14.24 -16.87 6.53
N GLU A 114 -14.07 -16.53 7.81
CA GLU A 114 -14.03 -17.52 8.87
C GLU A 114 -15.45 -17.61 9.43
N GLU A 115 -16.05 -18.80 9.41
CA GLU A 115 -17.33 -19.03 10.07
C GLU A 115 -17.17 -18.67 11.56
N GLU A 116 -18.02 -17.78 12.06
CA GLU A 116 -18.10 -17.46 13.48
C GLU A 116 -18.37 -18.76 14.25
N LYS A 117 -17.43 -19.14 15.11
CA LYS A 117 -17.59 -20.29 16.02
C LYS A 117 -18.35 -19.90 17.27
#